data_AF-A0A5N6GRK2-F1
#
_entry.id   AF-A0A5N6GRK2-F1
#
_cell.length_a   1.000
_cell.length_b   1.000
_cell.length_c   1.000
_cell.angle_alpha   90.00
_cell.angle_beta   90.00
_cell.angle_gamma   90.00
#
_symmetry.space_group_name_H-M   'P 1'
#
loop_
_entity.id
_entity.type
_entity.pdbx_description
1 polymer ?
#
loop_
_entity_poly.entity_id
_entity_poly.type
_entity_poly.pdbx_seq_one_letter_code
_entity_poly.pdbx_strand_id
1 'polypeptide(L)'
;MALDSKSFQPLDIKLSGPHDDEEDIFFKDLLLSLVGGEITPNEAANNLDKWIVEKSNTDLEERKKYPDPWNVPSPENPSWVAPNPSGLITCFFESFARLCSAFPPGHVGQDRLIRFLEALRDMPKHEVPNYLPNDPPEDFYYLLELWPFGGSWLGLTEVFRTEAEDRGYSYATFATPGSDMQIGWRNWQSILARITALGFVDCSFLCALEGILPQSKMPSHSRVSGDVIGGVQWILHPDTGLYVYRQCKAVEKVSTSDSRAMWSLERWGQWKDRLETIASDDTFAPEVREIARLAVDRMGELEVSDRSS
;
A
#
# COMPACT_ATOMS: atom_id res chain seq x y z
N MET A 1 -16.00 18.30 -23.22
CA MET A 1 -16.12 18.14 -21.75
C MET A 1 -14.74 18.37 -21.17
N ALA A 2 -14.56 19.37 -20.31
CA ALA A 2 -13.32 19.50 -19.56
C ALA A 2 -13.27 18.32 -18.60
N LEU A 3 -12.27 17.43 -18.76
CA LEU A 3 -11.91 16.50 -17.70
C LEU A 3 -11.66 17.33 -16.45
N ASP A 4 -12.24 16.92 -15.31
CA ASP A 4 -12.06 17.62 -14.05
C ASP A 4 -10.56 17.62 -13.72
N SER A 5 -9.90 18.76 -13.96
CA SER A 5 -8.44 18.89 -13.87
C SER A 5 -7.87 18.50 -12.52
N LYS A 6 -8.72 18.54 -11.48
CA LYS A 6 -8.37 18.19 -10.10
C LYS A 6 -7.98 16.72 -9.96
N SER A 7 -8.60 15.82 -10.72
CA SER A 7 -8.30 14.39 -10.62
C SER A 7 -6.94 14.03 -11.23
N PHE A 8 -6.25 14.95 -11.91
CA PHE A 8 -4.90 14.73 -12.44
C PHE A 8 -3.81 15.48 -11.68
N GLN A 9 -4.19 16.22 -10.64
CA GLN A 9 -3.25 16.91 -9.75
C GLN A 9 -3.01 16.08 -8.48
N PRO A 10 -1.82 16.19 -7.87
CA PRO A 10 -1.59 15.66 -6.54
C PRO A 10 -2.58 16.25 -5.53
N LEU A 11 -3.07 15.42 -4.61
CA LEU A 11 -3.79 15.89 -3.43
C LEU A 11 -2.81 16.55 -2.45
N ASP A 12 -3.34 17.40 -1.58
CA ASP A 12 -2.59 18.03 -0.51
C ASP A 12 -1.96 16.97 0.42
N ILE A 13 -0.65 17.05 0.64
CA ILE A 13 0.10 16.07 1.42
C ILE A 13 0.06 16.48 2.89
N LYS A 14 -0.66 15.71 3.70
CA LYS A 14 -0.80 15.94 5.14
C LYS A 14 -0.12 14.80 5.92
N LEU A 15 1.20 14.90 6.06
CA LEU A 15 1.99 13.93 6.82
C LEU A 15 2.35 14.43 8.22
N SER A 16 2.65 15.72 8.37
CA SER A 16 3.15 16.28 9.63
C SER A 16 2.04 16.61 10.63
N GLY A 17 2.31 16.38 11.91
CA GLY A 17 1.41 16.66 13.03
C GLY A 17 2.10 17.40 14.19
N PRO A 18 1.32 17.98 15.12
CA PRO A 18 1.85 18.73 16.27
C PRO A 18 2.54 17.85 17.33
N HIS A 19 2.50 16.52 17.17
CA HIS A 19 3.05 15.54 18.11
C HIS A 19 4.12 14.67 17.46
N ASP A 20 4.65 15.08 16.30
CA ASP A 20 5.73 14.38 15.62
C ASP A 20 7.01 14.46 16.46
N ASP A 21 7.60 13.31 16.75
CA ASP A 21 8.92 13.21 17.36
C ASP A 21 10.07 13.28 16.32
N GLU A 22 11.31 13.06 16.76
CA GLU A 22 12.49 13.12 15.88
C GLU A 22 12.44 12.06 14.76
N GLU A 23 11.93 10.87 15.05
CA GLU A 23 11.87 9.74 14.12
C GLU A 23 10.77 10.00 13.08
N ASP A 24 9.62 10.46 13.54
CA ASP A 24 8.53 10.97 12.71
C ASP A 24 9.01 12.02 11.71
N ILE A 25 9.69 13.06 12.20
CA ILE A 25 10.18 14.16 11.37
C ILE A 25 11.15 13.63 10.32
N PHE A 26 12.10 12.78 10.70
CA PHE A 26 13.05 12.19 9.76
C PHE A 26 12.34 11.41 8.64
N PHE A 27 11.42 10.50 8.98
CA PHE A 27 10.70 9.70 7.99
C PHE A 27 9.84 10.54 7.06
N LYS A 28 9.12 11.52 7.61
CA LYS A 28 8.21 12.39 6.86
C LYS A 28 8.99 13.31 5.92
N ASP A 29 10.08 13.93 6.38
CA ASP A 29 10.94 14.79 5.55
C ASP A 29 11.63 14.00 4.44
N LEU A 30 12.07 12.77 4.72
CA LEU A 30 12.64 11.87 3.71
C LEU A 30 11.61 11.57 2.62
N LEU A 31 10.38 11.20 2.99
CA LEU A 31 9.30 10.91 2.05
C LEU A 31 8.90 12.13 1.22
N LEU A 32 8.79 13.31 1.85
CA LEU A 32 8.49 14.57 1.16
C LEU A 32 9.58 14.93 0.15
N SER A 33 10.85 14.82 0.55
CA SER A 33 12.01 15.07 -0.33
C SER A 33 12.09 14.05 -1.48
N LEU A 34 11.70 12.80 -1.23
CA LEU A 34 11.64 11.77 -2.26
C LEU A 34 10.56 12.12 -3.30
N VAL A 35 9.34 12.44 -2.87
CA VAL A 35 8.24 12.65 -3.81
C VAL A 35 8.28 14.02 -4.49
N GLY A 36 8.83 15.05 -3.85
CA GLY A 36 9.16 16.33 -4.49
C GLY A 36 10.28 16.19 -5.51
N GLY A 37 11.19 15.23 -5.30
CA GLY A 37 12.29 14.91 -6.19
C GLY A 37 13.56 15.70 -5.88
N GLU A 38 13.64 16.25 -4.67
CA GLU A 38 14.85 16.82 -4.07
C GLU A 38 15.94 15.76 -3.90
N ILE A 39 15.54 14.51 -3.62
CA ILE A 39 16.42 13.34 -3.56
C ILE A 39 15.93 12.24 -4.50
N THR A 40 16.86 11.45 -5.02
CA THR A 40 16.55 10.29 -5.85
C THR A 40 16.04 9.11 -5.02
N PRO A 41 15.32 8.14 -5.63
CA PRO A 41 14.92 6.91 -4.94
C PRO A 41 16.07 6.14 -4.30
N ASN A 42 17.24 6.09 -4.97
CA ASN A 42 18.43 5.43 -4.44
C ASN A 42 19.01 6.20 -3.25
N GLU A 43 19.08 7.53 -3.30
CA GLU A 43 19.55 8.33 -2.16
C GLU A 43 18.61 8.19 -0.97
N ALA A 44 17.29 8.21 -1.19
CA ALA A 44 16.31 8.00 -0.14
C ALA A 44 16.44 6.61 0.50
N ALA A 45 16.59 5.55 -0.31
CA ALA A 45 16.76 4.18 0.18
C ALA A 45 18.05 4.04 1.01
N ASN A 46 19.17 4.57 0.52
CA ASN A 46 20.43 4.57 1.26
C ASN A 46 20.34 5.37 2.56
N ASN A 47 19.66 6.53 2.56
CA ASN A 47 19.50 7.34 3.76
C ASN A 47 18.66 6.63 4.82
N LEU A 48 17.54 6.00 4.44
CA LEU A 48 16.71 5.24 5.36
C LEU A 48 17.45 4.03 5.93
N ASP A 49 18.04 3.21 5.05
CA ASP A 49 18.79 2.01 5.44
C ASP A 49 19.92 2.35 6.42
N LYS A 50 20.75 3.34 6.05
CA LYS A 50 21.84 3.81 6.90
C LYS A 50 21.33 4.30 8.26
N TRP A 51 20.26 5.09 8.27
CA TRP A 51 19.71 5.63 9.51
C TRP A 51 19.19 4.52 10.43
N ILE A 52 18.46 3.54 9.90
CA ILE A 52 17.96 2.38 10.66
C ILE A 52 19.13 1.55 11.22
N VAL A 53 20.18 1.32 10.41
CA VAL A 53 21.38 0.59 10.84
C VAL A 53 22.12 1.33 11.94
N GLU A 54 22.36 2.64 11.79
CA GLU A 54 23.07 3.47 12.78
C GLU A 54 22.28 3.57 14.09
N LYS A 55 20.96 3.81 14.00
CA LYS A 55 20.06 3.88 15.17
C LYS A 55 20.03 2.56 15.94
N SER A 56 19.83 1.44 15.24
CA SER A 56 19.78 0.11 15.86
C SER A 56 21.09 -0.27 16.54
N ASN A 57 22.23 0.03 15.92
CA ASN A 57 23.53 -0.27 16.54
C ASN A 57 23.84 0.66 17.72
N THR A 58 23.46 1.94 17.62
CA THR A 58 23.62 2.91 18.73
C THR A 58 22.78 2.49 19.94
N ASP A 59 21.51 2.12 19.71
CA ASP A 59 20.62 1.66 20.77
C ASP A 59 21.13 0.35 21.40
N LEU A 60 21.80 -0.51 20.64
CA LEU A 60 22.42 -1.74 21.16
C LEU A 60 23.59 -1.41 22.08
N GLU A 61 24.47 -0.49 21.69
CA GLU A 61 25.59 -0.06 22.53
C GLU A 61 25.10 0.66 23.80
N GLU A 62 24.01 1.43 23.72
CA GLU A 62 23.40 2.03 24.90
C GLU A 62 22.80 0.95 25.82
N ARG A 63 22.08 -0.03 25.25
CA ARG A 63 21.49 -1.16 25.98
C ARG A 63 22.55 -1.94 26.76
N LYS A 64 23.74 -2.15 26.17
CA LYS A 64 24.85 -2.89 26.81
C LYS A 64 25.37 -2.22 28.09
N LYS A 65 25.13 -0.93 28.30
CA LYS A 65 25.52 -0.22 29.54
C LYS A 65 24.69 -0.65 30.76
N TYR A 66 23.54 -1.30 30.54
CA TYR A 66 22.59 -1.68 31.58
C TYR A 66 22.50 -3.21 31.69
N PRO A 67 23.24 -3.88 32.59
CA PRO A 67 23.28 -5.34 32.65
C PRO A 67 21.94 -5.98 33.07
N ASP A 68 21.09 -5.23 33.78
CA ASP A 68 19.74 -5.67 34.15
C ASP A 68 18.71 -5.15 33.12
N PRO A 69 18.01 -6.04 32.38
CA PRO A 69 16.96 -5.64 31.43
C PRO A 69 15.80 -4.87 32.07
N TRP A 70 15.63 -4.97 33.39
CA TRP A 70 14.53 -4.34 34.13
C TRP A 70 14.95 -3.08 34.88
N ASN A 71 16.24 -2.72 34.87
CA ASN A 71 16.80 -1.59 35.61
C ASN A 71 17.39 -0.54 34.66
N VAL A 72 16.54 -0.06 33.77
CA VAL A 72 16.81 1.09 32.88
C VAL A 72 16.65 2.37 33.72
N PRO A 73 17.55 3.37 33.64
CA PRO A 73 17.57 4.50 34.56
C PRO A 73 16.52 5.55 34.18
N SER A 74 15.24 5.21 34.24
CA SER A 74 14.16 6.15 34.53
C SER A 74 12.83 5.39 34.67
N PRO A 75 12.08 5.57 35.78
CA PRO A 75 10.67 5.16 35.90
C PRO A 75 9.75 5.83 34.87
N GLU A 76 10.20 6.89 34.18
CA GLU A 76 9.41 7.61 33.18
C GLU A 76 9.56 7.04 31.76
N ASN A 77 10.62 6.26 31.46
CA ASN A 77 10.83 5.68 30.12
C ASN A 77 11.66 4.36 30.13
N PRO A 78 11.15 3.28 30.76
CA PRO A 78 11.86 2.01 30.86
C PRO A 78 11.96 1.21 29.54
N SER A 79 11.25 1.60 28.47
CA SER A 79 11.19 0.87 27.19
C SER A 79 12.11 1.40 26.08
N TRP A 80 12.89 2.46 26.32
CA TRP A 80 13.55 3.24 25.26
C TRP A 80 15.00 2.87 24.94
N VAL A 81 15.63 1.99 25.73
CA VAL A 81 17.05 1.66 25.56
C VAL A 81 17.20 0.26 24.99
N ALA A 82 16.51 -0.04 23.89
CA ALA A 82 16.65 -1.30 23.19
C ALA A 82 16.41 -1.07 21.69
N PRO A 83 17.25 -1.66 20.81
CA PRO A 83 17.03 -1.63 19.37
C PRO A 83 15.62 -2.11 18.99
N ASN A 84 14.84 -1.26 18.32
CA ASN A 84 13.52 -1.59 17.79
C ASN A 84 13.36 -1.22 16.30
N PRO A 85 14.22 -1.73 15.39
CA PRO A 85 14.09 -1.45 13.96
C PRO A 85 12.75 -1.91 13.38
N SER A 86 12.14 -2.97 13.89
CA SER A 86 10.81 -3.40 13.43
C SER A 86 9.73 -2.34 13.69
N GLY A 87 9.73 -1.70 14.87
CA GLY A 87 8.86 -0.56 15.16
C GLY A 87 9.15 0.63 14.25
N LEU A 88 10.41 1.00 14.10
CA LEU A 88 10.84 2.13 13.25
C LEU A 88 10.40 1.95 11.78
N ILE A 89 10.61 0.75 11.22
CA ILE A 89 10.17 0.41 9.86
C ILE A 89 8.65 0.48 9.75
N THR A 90 7.92 0.00 10.76
CA THR A 90 6.45 0.09 10.79
C THR A 90 5.99 1.55 10.75
N CYS A 91 6.55 2.42 11.60
CA CYS A 91 6.24 3.86 11.63
C CYS A 91 6.56 4.55 10.29
N PHE A 92 7.69 4.21 9.66
CA PHE A 92 8.00 4.69 8.31
C PHE A 92 6.91 4.28 7.30
N PHE A 93 6.49 3.01 7.31
CA PHE A 93 5.49 2.50 6.38
C PHE A 93 4.08 3.07 6.62
N GLU A 94 3.74 3.50 7.84
CA GLU A 94 2.48 4.22 8.11
C GLU A 94 2.45 5.55 7.33
N SER A 95 3.53 6.33 7.38
CA SER A 95 3.66 7.56 6.61
C SER A 95 3.71 7.30 5.10
N PHE A 96 4.39 6.23 4.67
CA PHE A 96 4.42 5.80 3.27
C PHE A 96 3.02 5.42 2.76
N ALA A 97 2.26 4.64 3.53
CA ALA A 97 0.92 4.19 3.18
C ALA A 97 -0.09 5.36 3.11
N ARG A 98 0.09 6.41 3.92
CA ARG A 98 -0.67 7.65 3.78
C ARG A 98 -0.40 8.35 2.46
N LEU A 99 0.89 8.47 2.13
CA LEU A 99 1.37 9.17 0.93
C LEU A 99 0.94 8.49 -0.37
N CYS A 100 0.68 7.18 -0.35
CA CYS A 100 0.15 6.41 -1.47
C CYS A 100 -1.14 6.97 -2.09
N SER A 101 -1.93 7.74 -1.33
CA SER A 101 -3.15 8.38 -1.81
C SER A 101 -2.94 9.73 -2.50
N ALA A 102 -1.77 10.34 -2.38
CA ALA A 102 -1.55 11.71 -2.82
C ALA A 102 -1.45 11.84 -4.35
N PHE A 103 -0.81 10.89 -5.02
CA PHE A 103 -0.42 11.05 -6.43
C PHE A 103 -1.29 10.24 -7.40
N PRO A 104 -1.73 10.84 -8.52
CA PRO A 104 -2.55 10.15 -9.50
C PRO A 104 -1.82 9.01 -10.21
N PRO A 105 -2.56 8.02 -10.76
CA PRO A 105 -1.99 6.97 -11.59
C PRO A 105 -1.12 7.55 -12.72
N GLY A 106 0.11 7.05 -12.85
CA GLY A 106 1.07 7.51 -13.87
C GLY A 106 1.79 8.84 -13.55
N HIS A 107 1.56 9.41 -12.36
CA HIS A 107 2.30 10.59 -11.91
C HIS A 107 3.71 10.23 -11.41
N VAL A 108 4.69 11.10 -11.68
CA VAL A 108 6.10 10.90 -11.32
C VAL A 108 6.32 10.65 -9.82
N GLY A 109 5.51 11.27 -8.95
CA GLY A 109 5.54 11.03 -7.50
C GLY A 109 5.24 9.57 -7.14
N GLN A 110 4.29 8.92 -7.83
CA GLN A 110 3.97 7.51 -7.65
C GLN A 110 5.12 6.61 -8.15
N ASP A 111 5.75 6.99 -9.26
CA ASP A 111 6.92 6.27 -9.80
C ASP A 111 8.13 6.36 -8.88
N ARG A 112 8.35 7.50 -8.23
CA ARG A 112 9.42 7.69 -7.25
C ARG A 112 9.22 6.78 -6.03
N LEU A 113 7.98 6.65 -5.54
CA LEU A 113 7.65 5.73 -4.44
C LEU A 113 7.92 4.27 -4.81
N ILE A 114 7.53 3.83 -6.01
CA ILE A 114 7.79 2.46 -6.48
C ILE A 114 9.29 2.21 -6.65
N ARG A 115 10.01 3.12 -7.31
CA ARG A 115 11.47 3.01 -7.49
C ARG A 115 12.22 3.04 -6.17
N PHE A 116 11.66 3.68 -5.15
CA PHE A 116 12.25 3.69 -3.81
C PHE A 116 12.11 2.31 -3.15
N LEU A 117 10.97 1.64 -3.28
CA LEU A 117 10.83 0.25 -2.82
C LEU A 117 11.74 -0.71 -3.60
N GLU A 118 11.89 -0.51 -4.92
CA GLU A 118 12.86 -1.24 -5.72
C GLU A 118 14.29 -1.04 -5.20
N ALA A 119 14.67 0.22 -4.92
CA ALA A 119 15.99 0.55 -4.39
C ALA A 119 16.22 -0.05 -2.99
N LEU A 120 15.21 -0.07 -2.11
CA LEU A 120 15.28 -0.75 -0.81
C LEU A 120 15.49 -2.27 -0.98
N ARG A 121 14.76 -2.91 -1.90
CA ARG A 121 14.90 -4.35 -2.17
C ARG A 121 16.29 -4.70 -2.71
N ASP A 122 16.87 -3.79 -3.49
CA ASP A 122 18.17 -3.97 -4.13
C ASP A 122 19.34 -3.57 -3.20
N MET A 123 19.06 -3.13 -1.96
CA MET A 123 20.09 -2.82 -0.97
C MET A 123 20.93 -4.05 -0.64
N PRO A 124 22.23 -3.87 -0.29
CA PRO A 124 23.01 -4.92 0.33
C PRO A 124 22.27 -5.50 1.53
N LYS A 125 22.35 -6.82 1.70
CA LYS A 125 21.75 -7.49 2.85
C LYS A 125 22.37 -6.94 4.14
N HIS A 126 21.54 -6.29 4.94
CA HIS A 126 21.89 -5.83 6.28
C HIS A 126 21.05 -6.55 7.31
N GLU A 127 21.69 -6.89 8.42
CA GLU A 127 21.05 -7.47 9.59
C GLU A 127 21.28 -6.54 10.77
N VAL A 128 20.21 -6.21 11.49
CA VAL A 128 20.26 -5.29 12.63
C VAL A 128 19.65 -5.92 13.88
N PRO A 129 20.14 -5.59 15.09
CA PRO A 129 19.58 -6.10 16.32
C PRO A 129 18.13 -5.62 16.51
N ASN A 130 17.22 -6.52 16.85
CA ASN A 130 15.83 -6.21 17.18
C ASN A 130 15.39 -6.88 18.48
N TYR A 131 15.01 -6.08 19.47
CA TYR A 131 14.53 -6.54 20.77
C TYR A 131 13.02 -6.79 20.77
N LEU A 132 12.59 -7.82 21.52
CA LEU A 132 11.18 -8.06 21.82
C LEU A 132 10.92 -7.74 23.30
N PRO A 133 9.94 -6.88 23.64
CA PRO A 133 9.75 -6.38 25.01
C PRO A 133 9.39 -7.40 26.11
N ASN A 134 9.06 -8.67 25.78
CA ASN A 134 8.29 -9.54 26.70
C ASN A 134 8.83 -10.95 27.00
N ASP A 135 10.02 -11.38 26.55
CA ASP A 135 10.52 -12.75 26.80
C ASP A 135 11.90 -12.79 27.51
N PRO A 136 12.03 -13.49 28.67
CA PRO A 136 13.32 -13.84 29.27
C PRO A 136 13.56 -15.38 29.41
N PRO A 137 14.81 -15.88 29.44
CA PRO A 137 16.02 -15.42 28.75
C PRO A 137 16.77 -16.54 27.98
N GLU A 138 17.33 -16.20 26.81
CA GLU A 138 18.67 -16.57 26.31
C GLU A 138 18.91 -15.72 25.03
N ASP A 139 19.84 -14.77 25.09
CA ASP A 139 20.24 -13.80 24.05
C ASP A 139 19.14 -12.85 23.53
N PHE A 140 18.98 -11.72 24.22
CA PHE A 140 17.82 -10.79 24.19
C PHE A 140 17.55 -9.99 22.90
N TYR A 141 17.97 -10.44 21.72
CA TYR A 141 17.52 -9.88 20.44
C TYR A 141 17.72 -10.88 19.31
N TYR A 142 16.94 -10.75 18.25
CA TYR A 142 17.23 -11.44 17.00
C TYR A 142 17.79 -10.45 15.98
N LEU A 143 18.51 -10.98 14.99
CA LEU A 143 18.94 -10.19 13.84
C LEU A 143 17.78 -10.10 12.85
N LEU A 144 17.30 -8.88 12.63
CA LEU A 144 16.29 -8.58 11.63
C LEU A 144 16.99 -8.29 10.30
N GLU A 145 16.71 -9.12 9.28
CA GLU A 145 17.09 -8.82 7.90
C GLU A 145 16.28 -7.62 7.39
N LEU A 146 16.98 -6.61 6.88
CA LEU A 146 16.38 -5.42 6.30
C LEU A 146 15.97 -5.66 4.84
N TRP A 147 14.78 -5.17 4.51
CA TRP A 147 14.18 -5.14 3.16
C TRP A 147 14.03 -6.47 2.41
N PRO A 148 13.80 -7.65 3.04
CA PRO A 148 13.58 -8.89 2.30
C PRO A 148 12.34 -8.82 1.40
N PHE A 149 11.34 -8.02 1.80
CA PHE A 149 10.02 -7.90 1.16
C PHE A 149 9.29 -9.25 0.96
N GLY A 150 8.02 -9.16 0.55
CA GLY A 150 7.17 -10.32 0.35
C GLY A 150 6.74 -11.02 1.64
N GLY A 151 5.95 -12.08 1.47
CA GLY A 151 5.37 -12.84 2.58
C GLY A 151 4.62 -11.95 3.57
N SER A 152 4.73 -12.27 4.86
CA SER A 152 4.17 -11.49 5.97
C SER A 152 5.25 -10.67 6.69
N TRP A 153 6.28 -10.20 5.99
CA TRP A 153 7.40 -9.47 6.61
C TRP A 153 6.88 -8.28 7.43
N LEU A 154 7.22 -8.27 8.73
CA LEU A 154 6.77 -7.31 9.74
C LEU A 154 5.24 -7.06 9.80
N GLY A 155 4.42 -7.91 9.18
CA GLY A 155 2.99 -7.67 9.07
C GLY A 155 2.62 -6.37 8.33
N LEU A 156 3.48 -5.88 7.41
CA LEU A 156 3.26 -4.59 6.71
C LEU A 156 1.89 -4.49 6.02
N THR A 157 1.28 -5.61 5.64
CA THR A 157 -0.10 -5.65 5.13
C THR A 157 -1.11 -4.98 6.07
N GLU A 158 -0.89 -5.05 7.39
CA GLU A 158 -1.76 -4.45 8.39
C GLU A 158 -1.64 -2.93 8.47
N VAL A 159 -0.45 -2.39 8.14
CA VAL A 159 -0.23 -0.95 8.01
C VAL A 159 -1.10 -0.40 6.87
N PHE A 160 -1.06 -1.05 5.71
CA PHE A 160 -1.92 -0.68 4.58
C PHE A 160 -3.42 -0.91 4.89
N ARG A 161 -3.78 -1.96 5.64
CA ARG A 161 -5.18 -2.20 6.03
C ARG A 161 -5.71 -1.07 6.92
N THR A 162 -4.97 -0.67 7.95
CA THR A 162 -5.38 0.42 8.86
C THR A 162 -5.63 1.71 8.08
N GLU A 163 -4.73 2.04 7.15
CA GLU A 163 -4.87 3.19 6.25
C GLU A 163 -6.06 3.07 5.26
N ALA A 164 -6.44 1.84 4.90
CA ALA A 164 -7.63 1.57 4.11
C ALA A 164 -8.91 1.79 4.91
N GLU A 165 -8.94 1.38 6.18
CA GLU A 165 -10.09 1.48 7.07
C GLU A 165 -10.44 2.93 7.38
N ASP A 166 -9.43 3.76 7.65
CA ASP A 166 -9.60 5.21 7.82
C ASP A 166 -10.17 5.89 6.55
N ARG A 167 -9.89 5.32 5.37
CA ARG A 167 -10.43 5.77 4.07
C ARG A 167 -11.72 5.04 3.65
N GLY A 168 -12.11 3.98 4.32
CA GLY A 168 -13.19 3.08 3.90
C GLY A 168 -14.51 3.23 4.68
N TYR A 169 -14.51 3.98 5.79
CA TYR A 169 -15.62 4.04 6.74
C TYR A 169 -16.93 4.63 6.17
N SER A 170 -18.06 4.24 6.74
CA SER A 170 -19.43 4.50 6.25
C SER A 170 -19.88 5.97 6.10
N TYR A 171 -19.10 6.95 6.58
CA TYR A 171 -19.31 8.39 6.37
C TYR A 171 -18.40 8.99 5.29
N ALA A 172 -17.57 8.17 4.67
CA ALA A 172 -16.58 8.57 3.70
C ALA A 172 -17.23 9.14 2.44
N THR A 173 -16.79 10.33 2.04
CA THR A 173 -17.16 10.96 0.77
C THR A 173 -16.56 10.25 -0.44
N PHE A 174 -15.98 9.05 -0.29
CA PHE A 174 -15.46 8.23 -1.40
C PHE A 174 -16.57 7.91 -2.44
N ALA A 175 -17.83 7.85 -2.00
CA ALA A 175 -19.00 7.69 -2.86
C ALA A 175 -19.39 8.98 -3.61
N THR A 176 -18.82 10.12 -3.24
CA THR A 176 -19.06 11.42 -3.88
C THR A 176 -18.05 11.61 -5.01
N PRO A 177 -18.49 11.63 -6.30
CA PRO A 177 -17.60 11.87 -7.42
C PRO A 177 -16.81 13.18 -7.30
N GLY A 178 -15.51 13.12 -7.56
CA GLY A 178 -14.60 14.27 -7.51
C GLY A 178 -14.19 14.75 -6.10
N SER A 179 -14.62 14.05 -5.04
CA SER A 179 -14.14 14.34 -3.69
C SER A 179 -12.67 13.95 -3.55
N ASP A 180 -11.94 14.61 -2.65
CA ASP A 180 -10.54 14.27 -2.34
C ASP A 180 -10.42 12.81 -1.89
N MET A 181 -11.44 12.29 -1.21
CA MET A 181 -11.47 10.91 -0.74
C MET A 181 -11.63 9.90 -1.88
N GLN A 182 -12.46 10.20 -2.89
CA GLN A 182 -12.56 9.36 -4.08
C GLN A 182 -11.27 9.41 -4.92
N ILE A 183 -10.73 10.61 -5.13
CA ILE A 183 -9.46 10.80 -5.85
C ILE A 183 -8.34 10.04 -5.13
N GLY A 184 -8.26 10.19 -3.81
CA GLY A 184 -7.29 9.52 -2.96
C GLY A 184 -7.45 8.01 -3.00
N TRP A 185 -8.68 7.50 -2.99
CA TRP A 185 -8.95 6.07 -3.15
C TRP A 185 -8.43 5.52 -4.48
N ARG A 186 -8.70 6.21 -5.60
CA ARG A 186 -8.18 5.82 -6.92
C ARG A 186 -6.64 5.78 -6.95
N ASN A 187 -6.01 6.84 -6.43
CA ASN A 187 -4.56 6.97 -6.37
C ASN A 187 -3.93 5.82 -5.57
N TRP A 188 -4.54 5.53 -4.42
CA TRP A 188 -4.11 4.50 -3.50
C TRP A 188 -4.26 3.09 -4.09
N GLN A 189 -5.40 2.78 -4.72
CA GLN A 189 -5.61 1.51 -5.42
C GLN A 189 -4.58 1.29 -6.55
N SER A 190 -4.24 2.35 -7.30
CA SER A 190 -3.25 2.28 -8.36
C SER A 190 -1.85 1.93 -7.86
N ILE A 191 -1.38 2.55 -6.76
CA ILE A 191 -0.05 2.22 -6.23
C ILE A 191 -0.05 0.87 -5.53
N LEU A 192 -1.12 0.49 -4.83
CA LEU A 192 -1.24 -0.84 -4.23
C LEU A 192 -1.16 -1.96 -5.26
N ALA A 193 -1.80 -1.79 -6.42
CA ALA A 193 -1.70 -2.75 -7.51
C ALA A 193 -0.25 -2.97 -7.94
N ARG A 194 0.55 -1.89 -8.02
CA ARG A 194 1.97 -1.95 -8.37
C ARG A 194 2.80 -2.58 -7.25
N ILE A 195 2.57 -2.17 -5.99
CA ILE A 195 3.25 -2.73 -4.81
C ILE A 195 3.05 -4.25 -4.73
N THR A 196 1.81 -4.70 -4.94
CA THR A 196 1.43 -6.11 -4.91
C THR A 196 2.01 -6.88 -6.09
N ALA A 197 1.86 -6.37 -7.31
CA ALA A 197 2.36 -7.05 -8.51
C ALA A 197 3.90 -7.18 -8.55
N LEU A 198 4.62 -6.23 -7.93
CA LEU A 198 6.08 -6.27 -7.80
C LEU A 198 6.57 -7.11 -6.60
N GLY A 199 5.65 -7.67 -5.81
CA GLY A 199 5.97 -8.58 -4.70
C GLY A 199 6.49 -7.90 -3.44
N PHE A 200 6.27 -6.60 -3.27
CA PHE A 200 6.74 -5.89 -2.08
C PHE A 200 5.89 -6.23 -0.85
N VAL A 201 4.57 -6.03 -0.95
CA VAL A 201 3.58 -6.33 0.10
C VAL A 201 2.31 -6.80 -0.59
N ASP A 202 1.73 -7.91 -0.14
CA ASP A 202 0.48 -8.41 -0.71
C ASP A 202 -0.73 -7.63 -0.17
N CYS A 203 -1.18 -6.66 -0.95
CA CYS A 203 -2.36 -5.85 -0.64
C CYS A 203 -3.60 -6.29 -1.44
N SER A 204 -3.62 -7.51 -1.97
CA SER A 204 -4.70 -8.01 -2.84
C SER A 204 -6.08 -7.94 -2.18
N PHE A 205 -6.17 -8.23 -0.88
CA PHE A 205 -7.42 -8.20 -0.11
C PHE A 205 -7.96 -6.78 0.13
N LEU A 206 -7.19 -5.74 -0.19
CA LEU A 206 -7.60 -4.33 -0.11
C LEU A 206 -8.12 -3.80 -1.47
N CYS A 207 -8.18 -4.67 -2.48
CA CYS A 207 -8.59 -4.33 -3.84
C CYS A 207 -10.07 -3.93 -3.90
N ALA A 208 -10.34 -2.73 -4.46
CA ALA A 208 -11.70 -2.20 -4.57
C ALA A 208 -12.60 -2.98 -5.56
N LEU A 209 -12.04 -3.90 -6.36
CA LEU A 209 -12.83 -4.81 -7.20
C LEU A 209 -13.79 -5.68 -6.37
N GLU A 210 -13.50 -5.91 -5.08
CA GLU A 210 -14.42 -6.63 -4.18
C GLU A 210 -15.77 -5.92 -4.05
N GLY A 211 -15.79 -4.58 -4.05
CA GLY A 211 -17.01 -3.78 -3.99
C GLY A 211 -17.89 -3.86 -5.24
N ILE A 212 -17.37 -4.39 -6.34
CA ILE A 212 -18.08 -4.53 -7.64
C ILE A 212 -18.79 -5.89 -7.76
N LEU A 213 -18.33 -6.89 -6.99
CA LEU A 213 -18.87 -8.25 -7.02
C LEU A 213 -20.37 -8.28 -6.66
N PRO A 214 -21.14 -9.28 -7.15
CA PRO A 214 -22.52 -9.46 -6.76
C PRO A 214 -22.68 -9.61 -5.24
N GLN A 215 -23.57 -8.82 -4.65
CA GLN A 215 -23.85 -8.83 -3.20
C GLN A 215 -25.34 -9.10 -2.94
N SER A 216 -25.64 -9.70 -1.79
CA SER A 216 -27.02 -9.98 -1.36
C SER A 216 -27.86 -8.70 -1.17
N LYS A 217 -27.19 -7.60 -0.78
CA LYS A 217 -27.76 -6.26 -0.72
C LYS A 217 -26.99 -5.37 -1.67
N MET A 218 -27.67 -4.82 -2.67
CA MET A 218 -27.05 -3.93 -3.65
C MET A 218 -26.56 -2.64 -2.96
N PRO A 219 -25.27 -2.28 -3.11
CA PRO A 219 -24.78 -0.98 -2.70
C PRO A 219 -25.43 0.14 -3.53
N SER A 220 -25.37 1.38 -3.03
CA SER A 220 -25.80 2.54 -3.83
C SER A 220 -24.94 2.68 -5.09
N HIS A 221 -25.50 3.26 -6.16
CA HIS A 221 -24.74 3.51 -7.40
C HIS A 221 -23.51 4.39 -7.14
N SER A 222 -23.59 5.28 -6.15
CA SER A 222 -22.48 6.11 -5.70
C SER A 222 -21.34 5.29 -5.08
N ARG A 223 -21.65 4.27 -4.27
CA ARG A 223 -20.65 3.33 -3.73
C ARG A 223 -19.97 2.57 -4.86
N VAL A 224 -20.78 1.96 -5.74
CA VAL A 224 -20.28 1.19 -6.89
C VAL A 224 -19.41 2.06 -7.80
N SER A 225 -19.77 3.33 -7.99
CA SER A 225 -18.94 4.26 -8.79
C SER A 225 -17.55 4.46 -8.20
N GLY A 226 -17.43 4.63 -6.88
CA GLY A 226 -16.13 4.72 -6.20
C GLY A 226 -15.32 3.43 -6.31
N ASP A 227 -15.99 2.28 -6.15
CA ASP A 227 -15.35 0.96 -6.27
C ASP A 227 -14.89 0.67 -7.70
N VAL A 228 -15.64 1.09 -8.74
CA VAL A 228 -15.21 1.03 -10.15
C VAL A 228 -13.97 1.90 -10.36
N ILE A 229 -14.04 3.18 -10.00
CA ILE A 229 -12.94 4.14 -10.22
C ILE A 229 -11.62 3.64 -9.59
N GLY A 230 -11.68 3.10 -8.37
CA GLY A 230 -10.52 2.54 -7.69
C GLY A 230 -10.13 1.15 -8.20
N GLY A 231 -11.09 0.24 -8.35
CA GLY A 231 -10.83 -1.18 -8.60
C GLY A 231 -10.23 -1.44 -9.96
N VAL A 232 -10.69 -0.73 -10.99
CA VAL A 232 -10.15 -0.86 -12.35
C VAL A 232 -8.67 -0.49 -12.46
N GLN A 233 -8.11 0.24 -11.49
CA GLN A 233 -6.67 0.57 -11.50
C GLN A 233 -5.78 -0.68 -11.44
N TRP A 234 -6.29 -1.78 -10.87
CA TRP A 234 -5.60 -3.07 -10.87
C TRP A 234 -5.53 -3.72 -12.25
N ILE A 235 -6.47 -3.39 -13.13
CA ILE A 235 -6.65 -3.98 -14.47
C ILE A 235 -5.97 -3.12 -15.54
N LEU A 236 -6.14 -1.79 -15.44
CA LEU A 236 -5.78 -0.85 -16.51
C LEU A 236 -4.26 -0.72 -16.73
N HIS A 237 -3.45 -0.83 -15.66
CA HIS A 237 -2.00 -0.73 -15.81
C HIS A 237 -1.43 -2.03 -16.41
N PRO A 238 -0.56 -1.98 -17.44
CA PRO A 238 -0.16 -3.17 -18.20
C PRO A 238 0.37 -4.32 -17.35
N ASP A 239 1.33 -4.04 -16.47
CA ASP A 239 1.99 -5.06 -15.65
C ASP A 239 1.09 -5.61 -14.54
N THR A 240 0.29 -4.73 -13.91
CA THR A 240 -0.59 -5.15 -12.80
C THR A 240 -1.78 -5.93 -13.33
N GLY A 241 -2.35 -5.53 -14.47
CA GLY A 241 -3.46 -6.25 -15.10
C GLY A 241 -3.04 -7.67 -15.52
N LEU A 242 -1.82 -7.81 -16.07
CA LEU A 242 -1.25 -9.12 -16.38
C LEU A 242 -1.01 -9.96 -15.13
N TYR A 243 -0.50 -9.34 -14.04
CA TYR A 243 -0.37 -10.01 -12.76
C TYR A 243 -1.72 -10.53 -12.24
N VAL A 244 -2.74 -9.67 -12.17
CA VAL A 244 -4.09 -10.04 -11.67
C VAL A 244 -4.67 -11.17 -12.51
N TYR A 245 -4.61 -11.08 -13.84
CA TYR A 245 -5.12 -12.12 -14.71
C TYR A 245 -4.43 -13.47 -14.47
N ARG A 246 -3.09 -13.48 -14.31
CA ARG A 246 -2.34 -14.70 -13.98
C ARG A 246 -2.73 -15.28 -12.63
N GLN A 247 -2.92 -14.44 -11.60
CA GLN A 247 -3.39 -14.90 -10.29
C GLN A 247 -4.80 -15.50 -10.37
N CYS A 248 -5.72 -14.85 -11.09
CA CYS A 248 -7.07 -15.35 -11.31
C CYS A 248 -7.07 -16.70 -12.06
N LYS A 249 -6.22 -16.86 -13.09
CA LYS A 249 -6.14 -18.11 -13.86
C LYS A 249 -5.61 -19.29 -13.04
N ALA A 250 -4.83 -19.04 -11.99
CA ALA A 250 -4.29 -20.08 -11.13
C ALA A 250 -5.34 -20.73 -10.22
N VAL A 251 -6.50 -20.09 -10.02
CA VAL A 251 -7.53 -20.51 -9.07
C VAL A 251 -8.91 -20.39 -9.71
N GLU A 252 -9.62 -21.50 -9.90
CA GLU A 252 -10.97 -21.45 -10.49
C GLU A 252 -11.95 -20.64 -9.60
N LYS A 253 -11.91 -20.91 -8.30
CA LYS A 253 -12.81 -20.32 -7.30
C LYS A 253 -12.08 -20.09 -5.98
N VAL A 254 -12.31 -18.93 -5.36
CA VAL A 254 -11.76 -18.60 -4.05
C VAL A 254 -12.32 -19.51 -2.96
N SER A 255 -11.48 -19.89 -1.99
CA SER A 255 -11.95 -20.66 -0.84
C SER A 255 -12.82 -19.81 0.07
N THR A 256 -13.93 -20.37 0.57
CA THR A 256 -14.77 -19.69 1.57
C THR A 256 -14.11 -19.58 2.94
N SER A 257 -13.02 -20.31 3.18
CA SER A 257 -12.28 -20.28 4.45
C SER A 257 -11.22 -19.18 4.53
N ASP A 258 -10.84 -18.60 3.39
CA ASP A 258 -9.84 -17.55 3.31
C ASP A 258 -10.52 -16.23 2.98
N SER A 259 -10.73 -15.40 4.00
CA SER A 259 -11.37 -14.10 3.86
C SER A 259 -10.50 -13.07 3.12
N ARG A 260 -9.21 -13.36 2.87
CA ARG A 260 -8.29 -12.49 2.12
C ARG A 260 -8.10 -12.94 0.67
N ALA A 261 -8.63 -14.11 0.29
CA ALA A 261 -8.53 -14.63 -1.07
C ALA A 261 -9.29 -13.74 -2.06
N MET A 262 -8.53 -13.02 -2.91
CA MET A 262 -9.11 -12.07 -3.86
C MET A 262 -9.25 -12.63 -5.28
N TRP A 263 -8.27 -13.40 -5.74
CA TRP A 263 -8.12 -13.74 -7.16
C TRP A 263 -8.71 -15.11 -7.50
N SER A 264 -9.63 -15.14 -8.46
CA SER A 264 -10.07 -16.37 -9.12
C SER A 264 -10.62 -16.11 -10.51
N LEU A 265 -10.70 -17.16 -11.33
CA LEU A 265 -11.30 -17.09 -12.67
C LEU A 265 -12.80 -16.78 -12.60
N GLU A 266 -13.51 -17.33 -11.60
CA GLU A 266 -14.92 -16.99 -11.32
C GLU A 266 -15.08 -15.48 -11.08
N ARG A 267 -14.26 -14.89 -10.20
CA ARG A 267 -14.32 -13.45 -9.90
C ARG A 267 -13.92 -12.60 -11.09
N TRP A 268 -12.94 -13.03 -11.89
CA TRP A 268 -12.57 -12.37 -13.15
C TRP A 268 -13.76 -12.24 -14.10
N GLY A 269 -14.49 -13.33 -14.32
CA GLY A 269 -15.72 -13.31 -15.12
C GLY A 269 -16.79 -12.39 -14.53
N GLN A 270 -17.02 -12.48 -13.22
CA GLN A 270 -18.00 -11.63 -12.53
C GLN A 270 -17.66 -10.13 -12.63
N TRP A 271 -16.39 -9.75 -12.50
CA TRP A 271 -16.00 -8.35 -12.69
C TRP A 271 -16.25 -7.88 -14.11
N LYS A 272 -15.90 -8.69 -15.11
CA LYS A 272 -16.12 -8.35 -16.52
C LYS A 272 -17.60 -8.12 -16.82
N ASP A 273 -18.47 -9.06 -16.43
CA ASP A 273 -19.92 -8.96 -16.64
C ASP A 273 -20.53 -7.71 -15.96
N ARG A 274 -20.06 -7.42 -14.74
CA ARG A 274 -20.53 -6.26 -13.96
C ARG A 274 -20.04 -4.95 -14.57
N LEU A 275 -18.80 -4.88 -15.02
CA LEU A 275 -18.24 -3.70 -15.69
C LEU A 275 -18.91 -3.46 -17.05
N GLU A 276 -19.23 -4.51 -17.82
CA GLU A 276 -20.01 -4.41 -19.06
C GLU A 276 -21.41 -3.84 -18.81
N THR A 277 -22.07 -4.31 -17.75
CA THR A 277 -23.37 -3.79 -17.33
C THR A 277 -23.29 -2.32 -16.97
N ILE A 278 -22.30 -1.92 -16.15
CA ILE A 278 -22.10 -0.54 -15.71
C ILE A 278 -21.76 0.38 -16.89
N ALA A 279 -20.93 -0.07 -17.83
CA ALA A 279 -20.55 0.70 -19.02
C ALA A 279 -21.77 1.08 -19.89
N SER A 280 -22.84 0.29 -19.84
CA SER A 280 -24.06 0.49 -20.62
C SER A 280 -25.22 1.12 -19.83
N ASP A 281 -25.07 1.30 -18.51
CA ASP A 281 -26.15 1.77 -17.63
C ASP A 281 -26.13 3.30 -17.49
N ASP A 282 -27.15 3.94 -18.05
CA ASP A 282 -27.27 5.40 -18.08
C ASP A 282 -27.46 6.06 -16.70
N THR A 283 -27.71 5.28 -15.65
CA THR A 283 -27.78 5.79 -14.28
C THR A 283 -26.41 6.10 -13.68
N PHE A 284 -25.33 5.59 -14.29
CA PHE A 284 -23.95 5.91 -13.90
C PHE A 284 -23.43 7.15 -14.64
N ALA A 285 -22.56 7.89 -13.97
CA ALA A 285 -21.91 9.07 -14.56
C ALA A 285 -21.06 8.67 -15.79
N PRO A 286 -20.98 9.52 -16.83
CA PRO A 286 -20.25 9.20 -18.07
C PRO A 286 -18.80 8.75 -17.86
N GLU A 287 -18.09 9.34 -16.90
CA GLU A 287 -16.71 8.96 -16.56
C GLU A 287 -16.61 7.53 -16.02
N VAL A 288 -17.55 7.13 -15.15
CA VAL A 288 -17.57 5.77 -14.57
C VAL A 288 -17.82 4.74 -15.67
N ARG A 289 -18.75 5.03 -16.58
CA ARG A 289 -19.07 4.15 -17.71
C ARG A 289 -17.88 4.00 -18.65
N GLU A 290 -17.18 5.10 -18.95
CA GLU A 290 -16.01 5.09 -19.82
C GLU A 290 -14.86 4.29 -19.20
N ILE A 291 -14.57 4.50 -17.91
CA ILE A 291 -13.53 3.74 -17.22
C ILE A 291 -13.87 2.24 -17.14
N ALA A 292 -15.15 1.89 -16.90
CA ALA A 292 -15.61 0.51 -16.93
C ALA A 292 -15.41 -0.13 -18.31
N ARG A 293 -15.74 0.60 -19.39
CA ARG A 293 -15.52 0.15 -20.76
C ARG A 293 -14.04 -0.12 -21.06
N LEU A 294 -13.15 0.81 -20.67
CA LEU A 294 -11.70 0.65 -20.82
C LEU A 294 -11.17 -0.58 -20.06
N ALA A 295 -11.71 -0.85 -18.87
CA ALA A 295 -11.35 -2.03 -18.11
C ALA A 295 -11.79 -3.31 -18.81
N VAL A 296 -13.02 -3.38 -19.33
CA VAL A 296 -13.52 -4.53 -20.11
C VAL A 296 -12.66 -4.79 -21.34
N ASP A 297 -12.36 -3.73 -22.11
CA ASP A 297 -11.50 -3.82 -23.30
C ASP A 297 -10.13 -4.43 -22.90
N ARG A 298 -9.54 -3.91 -21.82
CA ARG A 298 -8.26 -4.40 -21.31
C ARG A 298 -8.30 -5.84 -20.81
N MET A 299 -9.38 -6.25 -20.14
CA MET A 299 -9.58 -7.64 -19.72
C MET A 299 -9.63 -8.57 -20.94
N GLY A 300 -10.32 -8.16 -22.01
CA GLY A 300 -10.36 -8.90 -23.27
C GLY A 300 -8.98 -9.02 -23.94
N GLU A 301 -8.19 -7.96 -23.96
CA GLU A 301 -6.82 -7.98 -24.47
C GLU A 301 -5.93 -8.99 -23.73
N LEU A 302 -6.02 -9.02 -22.40
CA LEU A 302 -5.25 -9.94 -21.55
C LEU A 302 -5.61 -11.40 -21.82
N GLU A 303 -6.90 -11.71 -21.96
CA GLU A 303 -7.38 -13.05 -22.31
C GLU A 303 -6.93 -13.51 -23.70
N VAL A 304 -6.90 -12.61 -24.69
CA VAL A 304 -6.45 -12.94 -26.06
C VAL A 304 -4.94 -13.12 -26.12
N SER A 305 -4.18 -12.26 -25.43
CA SER A 305 -2.71 -12.31 -25.41
C SER A 305 -2.19 -13.62 -24.81
N ASP A 306 -2.86 -14.13 -23.77
CA ASP A 306 -2.52 -15.42 -23.13
C ASP A 306 -2.82 -16.63 -24.02
N ARG A 307 -3.87 -16.59 -24.85
CA ARG A 307 -4.16 -17.67 -25.83
C ARG A 307 -3.17 -17.73 -26.99
N SER A 308 -2.42 -16.66 -27.20
CA SER A 308 -1.46 -16.50 -28.30
C SER A 308 -0.01 -16.82 -27.86
N SER A 309 0.20 -17.12 -26.57
CA SER A 309 1.49 -17.43 -25.93
C SER A 309 1.59 -18.91 -25.62
#